data_AF-A0A962VCV2-F1
#
_entry.id   AF-A0A962VCV2-F1
#
_cell.length_a   1.000
_cell.length_b   1.000
_cell.length_c   1.000
_cell.angle_alpha   90.00
_cell.angle_beta   90.00
_cell.angle_gamma   90.00
#
_symmetry.space_group_name_H-M   'P 1'
#
loop_
_entity.id
_entity.type
_entity.pdbx_description
1 polymer ?
#
loop_
_entity_poly.entity_id
_entity_poly.type
_entity_poly.pdbx_seq_one_letter_code
_entity_poly.pdbx_strand_id
1 'polypeptide(L)'
;MTEKLIRDALILWATIDPIGTLAVFVAVTSKLDAAQRRRAALKAILYASAILIGSIVIGQVLLSSMGIRLISFQVAGGIILFIFGLQMIFGTGAAGGTPAKEPGHDVAVFPLAIPSIATPGAILA
;
A
#
# COMPACT_ATOMS: atom_id res chain seq x y z
N MET A 1 16.64 -4.07 24.97
CA MET A 1 17.14 -3.86 23.58
C MET A 1 16.51 -4.85 22.61
N THR A 2 16.49 -6.14 22.92
CA THR A 2 15.80 -7.20 22.16
C THR A 2 14.29 -6.97 22.02
N GLU A 3 13.59 -6.59 23.10
CA GLU A 3 12.15 -6.32 23.05
C GLU A 3 11.76 -5.18 22.09
N LYS A 4 12.58 -4.11 22.05
CA LYS A 4 12.36 -2.99 21.13
C LYS A 4 12.54 -3.43 19.68
N LEU A 5 13.60 -4.19 19.41
CA LEU A 5 13.88 -4.73 18.07
C LEU A 5 12.74 -5.63 17.56
N ILE A 6 12.18 -6.47 18.45
CA ILE A 6 11.06 -7.35 18.11
C ILE A 6 9.81 -6.53 17.79
N ARG A 7 9.50 -5.49 18.59
CA ARG A 7 8.34 -4.62 18.33
C ARG A 7 8.48 -3.89 16.99
N ASP A 8 9.63 -3.26 16.74
CA ASP A 8 9.87 -2.51 15.50
C ASP A 8 9.80 -3.44 14.29
N ALA A 9 10.33 -4.66 14.38
CA ALA A 9 10.23 -5.67 13.35
C ALA A 9 8.77 -6.12 13.08
N LEU A 10 7.97 -6.32 14.13
CA LEU A 10 6.56 -6.67 14.00
C LEU A 10 5.74 -5.55 13.36
N ILE A 11 6.02 -4.28 13.72
CA ILE A 11 5.37 -3.12 13.11
C ILE A 11 5.72 -3.05 11.63
N LEU A 12 7.00 -3.16 11.27
CA LEU A 12 7.40 -3.15 9.86
C LEU A 12 6.79 -4.31 9.07
N TRP A 13 6.76 -5.51 9.64
CA TRP A 13 6.14 -6.68 9.00
C TRP A 13 4.64 -6.48 8.77
N ALA A 14 3.92 -6.00 9.78
CA ALA A 14 2.50 -5.74 9.69
C ALA A 14 2.18 -4.60 8.70
N THR A 15 3.01 -3.55 8.67
CA THR A 15 2.84 -2.40 7.77
C THR A 15 3.13 -2.73 6.30
N ILE A 16 4.15 -3.55 6.04
CA ILE A 16 4.51 -3.98 4.67
C ILE A 16 3.48 -4.97 4.11
N ASP A 17 2.81 -5.73 4.97
CA ASP A 17 1.84 -6.78 4.61
C ASP A 17 2.31 -7.63 3.42
N PRO A 18 3.38 -8.41 3.58
CA PRO A 18 3.95 -9.19 2.48
C PRO A 18 2.97 -10.24 1.94
N ILE A 19 2.06 -10.74 2.79
CA ILE A 19 1.09 -11.76 2.42
C ILE A 19 0.00 -11.13 1.53
N GLY A 20 -0.61 -10.02 1.96
CA GLY A 20 -1.61 -9.32 1.16
C GLY A 20 -1.02 -8.79 -0.14
N THR A 21 0.16 -8.19 -0.09
CA THR A 21 0.84 -7.69 -1.28
C THR A 21 1.17 -8.79 -2.29
N LEU A 22 1.60 -9.96 -1.83
CA LEU A 22 1.86 -11.10 -2.71
C LEU A 22 0.57 -11.63 -3.34
N ALA A 23 -0.53 -11.73 -2.57
CA ALA A 23 -1.82 -12.19 -3.07
C ALA A 23 -2.35 -11.27 -4.18
N VAL A 24 -2.31 -9.95 -3.96
CA VAL A 24 -2.69 -8.96 -4.97
C VAL A 24 -1.79 -9.06 -6.19
N PHE A 25 -0.47 -9.15 -5.99
CA PHE A 25 0.50 -9.25 -7.08
C PHE A 25 0.28 -10.48 -7.96
N VAL A 26 0.07 -11.66 -7.37
CA VAL A 26 -0.23 -12.89 -8.11
C VAL A 26 -1.54 -12.76 -8.88
N ALA A 27 -2.59 -12.19 -8.27
CA ALA A 27 -3.88 -12.01 -8.94
C ALA A 27 -3.76 -11.15 -10.20
N VAL A 28 -3.08 -10.00 -10.13
CA VAL A 28 -2.97 -9.06 -11.26
C VAL A 28 -1.88 -9.41 -12.28
N THR A 29 -0.88 -10.20 -11.90
CA THR A 29 0.21 -10.63 -12.81
C THR A 29 0.01 -12.02 -13.39
N SER A 30 -1.10 -12.70 -13.07
CA SER A 30 -1.42 -14.07 -13.48
C SER A 30 -1.38 -14.33 -15.00
N LYS A 31 -1.57 -13.29 -15.83
CA LYS A 31 -1.58 -13.38 -17.31
C LYS A 31 -0.33 -12.80 -17.97
N LEU A 32 0.68 -12.39 -17.19
CA LEU A 32 1.90 -11.76 -17.69
C LEU A 32 3.05 -12.77 -17.79
N ASP A 33 3.90 -12.61 -18.80
CA ASP A 33 5.14 -13.38 -18.91
C ASP A 33 6.17 -12.96 -17.85
N ALA A 34 7.16 -13.82 -17.56
CA ALA A 34 8.15 -13.62 -16.49
C ALA A 34 8.90 -12.28 -16.61
N ALA A 35 9.26 -11.87 -17.82
CA ALA A 35 9.93 -10.59 -18.07
C ALA A 35 9.00 -9.39 -17.78
N GLN A 36 7.72 -9.48 -18.18
CA GLN A 36 6.72 -8.44 -17.94
C GLN A 36 6.38 -8.32 -16.45
N ARG A 37 6.28 -9.46 -15.76
CA ARG A 37 6.03 -9.55 -14.32
C ARG A 37 7.14 -8.88 -13.50
N ARG A 38 8.41 -9.09 -13.87
CA ARG A 38 9.55 -8.42 -13.22
C ARG A 38 9.55 -6.91 -13.46
N ARG A 39 9.21 -6.48 -14.67
CA ARG A 39 9.10 -5.05 -15.00
C ARG A 39 7.96 -4.36 -14.24
N ALA A 40 6.81 -5.02 -14.12
CA ALA A 40 5.68 -4.54 -13.33
C ALA A 40 6.05 -4.38 -11.85
N ALA A 41 6.76 -5.36 -11.27
CA ALA A 41 7.23 -5.28 -9.89
C ALA A 41 8.18 -4.09 -9.66
N LEU A 42 9.18 -3.89 -10.54
CA LEU A 42 10.11 -2.77 -10.42
C LEU A 42 9.42 -1.42 -10.52
N LYS A 43 8.47 -1.27 -11.46
CA LYS A 43 7.68 -0.05 -11.58
C LYS A 43 6.80 0.19 -10.35
N ALA A 44 6.15 -0.85 -9.84
CA ALA A 44 5.29 -0.74 -8.67
C ALA A 44 6.08 -0.28 -7.44
N ILE A 45 7.27 -0.85 -7.23
CA ILE A 45 8.20 -0.42 -6.17
C ILE A 45 8.58 1.05 -6.38
N LEU A 46 8.98 1.44 -7.60
CA LEU A 46 9.38 2.82 -7.88
C LEU A 46 8.25 3.82 -7.59
N TYR A 47 7.03 3.53 -8.05
CA TYR A 47 5.87 4.37 -7.79
C TYR A 47 5.56 4.44 -6.30
N ALA A 48 5.50 3.30 -5.62
CA ALA A 48 5.24 3.26 -4.18
C ALA A 48 6.30 4.01 -3.38
N SER A 49 7.59 3.86 -3.71
CA SER A 49 8.67 4.62 -3.10
C SER A 49 8.51 6.12 -3.31
N ALA A 50 8.15 6.56 -4.54
CA ALA A 50 7.92 7.97 -4.82
C ALA A 50 6.75 8.53 -4.00
N ILE A 51 5.67 7.76 -3.86
CA ILE A 51 4.50 8.13 -3.05
C ILE A 51 4.88 8.23 -1.58
N LEU A 52 5.53 7.21 -1.02
CA LEU A 52 5.92 7.18 0.39
C LEU A 52 6.92 8.31 0.72
N ILE A 53 7.93 8.54 -0.11
CA ILE A 53 8.88 9.65 0.07
C ILE A 53 8.14 10.99 -0.04
N GLY A 54 7.26 11.14 -1.02
CA GLY A 54 6.42 12.33 -1.17
C GLY A 54 5.55 12.57 0.06
N SER A 55 4.93 11.52 0.61
CA SER A 55 4.13 11.58 1.82
C SER A 55 4.95 11.96 3.06
N ILE A 56 6.18 11.49 3.19
CA ILE A 56 7.07 11.87 4.29
C ILE A 56 7.42 13.37 4.21
N VAL A 57 7.76 13.86 3.02
CA VAL A 57 8.20 15.25 2.82
C VAL A 57 7.03 16.24 2.89
N ILE A 58 5.92 15.92 2.24
CA ILE A 58 4.77 16.83 2.06
C ILE A 58 3.73 16.63 3.17
N GLY A 59 3.57 15.41 3.70
CA GLY A 59 2.48 15.06 4.60
C GLY A 59 2.45 15.90 5.87
N GLN A 60 3.60 16.13 6.51
CA GLN A 60 3.66 16.96 7.71
C GLN A 60 3.28 18.42 7.43
N VAL A 61 3.73 18.98 6.30
CA VAL A 61 3.39 20.35 5.88
C VAL A 61 1.88 20.45 5.64
N LEU A 62 1.31 19.49 4.91
CA LEU A 62 -0.12 19.46 4.62
C LEU A 62 -0.97 19.38 5.90
N LEU A 63 -0.63 18.44 6.81
CA LEU A 63 -1.34 18.26 8.08
C LEU A 63 -1.28 19.52 8.94
N SER A 64 -0.11 20.15 9.04
CA SER A 64 0.06 21.39 9.81
C SER A 64 -0.73 22.56 9.21
N SER A 65 -0.79 22.67 7.88
CA SER A 65 -1.57 23.70 7.18
C SER A 65 -3.08 23.56 7.38
N MET A 66 -3.57 22.33 7.55
CA MET A 66 -4.98 22.03 7.83
C MET A 66 -5.32 22.11 9.33
N GLY A 67 -4.34 22.37 10.20
CA GLY A 67 -4.53 22.35 11.66
C GLY A 67 -4.82 20.95 12.21
N ILE A 68 -4.48 19.89 11.47
CA ILE A 68 -4.74 18.50 11.85
C ILE A 68 -3.55 17.95 12.63
N ARG A 69 -3.83 17.33 13.78
CA ARG A 69 -2.80 16.63 14.56
C ARG A 69 -2.44 15.31 13.88
N LEU A 70 -1.15 14.96 13.91
CA LEU A 70 -0.66 13.68 13.38
C LEU A 70 -1.42 12.48 13.94
N ILE A 71 -1.77 12.52 15.24
CA ILE A 71 -2.56 11.45 15.89
C ILE A 71 -3.93 11.23 15.24
N SER A 72 -4.60 12.30 14.78
CA SER A 72 -5.90 12.19 14.11
C SER A 72 -5.75 11.51 12.74
N PHE A 73 -4.65 11.78 12.04
CA PHE A 73 -4.33 11.16 10.76
C PHE A 73 -3.98 9.67 10.94
N GLN A 74 -3.22 9.32 11.98
CA GLN A 74 -2.91 7.93 12.36
C GLN A 74 -4.19 7.13 12.67
N VAL A 75 -5.13 7.70 13.43
CA VAL A 75 -6.43 7.06 13.70
C VAL A 75 -7.20 6.81 12.39
N ALA A 76 -7.25 7.79 11.50
CA ALA A 76 -7.94 7.67 10.22
C ALA A 76 -7.40 6.52 9.37
N GLY A 77 -6.08 6.41 9.17
CA GLY A 77 -5.57 5.28 8.39
C GLY A 77 -5.50 3.96 9.15
N GLY A 78 -5.51 3.97 10.49
CA GLY A 78 -5.81 2.76 11.27
C GLY A 78 -7.19 2.19 10.95
N ILE A 79 -8.21 3.07 10.83
CA ILE A 79 -9.55 2.67 10.38
C ILE A 79 -9.51 2.14 8.94
N ILE A 80 -8.76 2.79 8.04
CA ILE A 80 -8.64 2.32 6.65
C ILE A 80 -8.00 0.93 6.60
N LEU A 81 -6.88 0.71 7.31
CA LEU A 81 -6.23 -0.60 7.42
C LEU A 81 -7.18 -1.67 7.96
N PHE A 82 -7.96 -1.34 8.99
CA PHE A 82 -8.95 -2.25 9.54
C PHE A 82 -10.00 -2.66 8.50
N ILE A 83 -10.52 -1.70 7.74
CA ILE A 83 -11.48 -1.97 6.65
C ILE A 83 -10.84 -2.84 5.56
N PHE A 84 -9.60 -2.59 5.16
CA PHE A 84 -8.89 -3.44 4.19
C PHE A 84 -8.71 -4.87 4.70
N GLY A 85 -8.32 -5.05 5.96
CA GLY A 85 -8.21 -6.37 6.59
C GLY A 85 -9.54 -7.12 6.60
N LEU A 86 -10.65 -6.43 6.93
CA LEU A 86 -11.99 -7.04 6.84
C LEU A 86 -12.35 -7.44 5.40
N GLN A 87 -12.06 -6.60 4.42
CA GLN A 87 -12.31 -6.90 3.01
C GLN A 87 -11.55 -8.14 2.54
N MET A 88 -10.32 -8.36 3.01
CA MET A 88 -9.54 -9.56 2.70
C MET A 88 -10.15 -10.82 3.31
N ILE A 89 -10.61 -10.76 4.57
CA ILE A 89 -11.24 -11.91 5.25
C ILE A 89 -12.55 -12.31 4.56
N PHE A 90 -13.37 -11.33 4.20
CA PHE A 90 -14.68 -11.58 3.58
C PHE A 90 -14.63 -11.77 2.07
N GLY A 91 -13.43 -11.76 1.46
CA GLY A 91 -13.24 -11.94 0.02
C GLY A 91 -13.85 -10.85 -0.85
N THR A 92 -14.24 -9.71 -0.27
CA THR A 92 -14.75 -8.54 -0.99
C THR A 92 -13.64 -7.62 -1.48
N GLY A 93 -12.43 -7.79 -0.94
CA GLY A 93 -11.24 -7.03 -1.30
C GLY A 93 -10.63 -7.45 -2.63
N ALA A 94 -10.47 -6.48 -3.53
CA ALA A 94 -9.76 -6.57 -4.82
C ALA A 94 -10.42 -7.34 -5.99
N ALA A 95 -11.65 -7.87 -5.83
CA ALA A 95 -12.47 -8.34 -6.97
C ALA A 95 -13.51 -7.30 -7.44
N GLY A 96 -13.61 -6.16 -6.76
CA GLY A 96 -14.55 -5.08 -7.07
C GLY A 96 -14.03 -4.12 -8.13
N GLY A 97 -14.03 -4.58 -9.39
CA GLY A 97 -13.79 -3.74 -10.56
C GLY A 97 -12.31 -3.60 -10.90
N THR A 98 -11.83 -4.44 -11.82
CA THR A 98 -11.00 -3.89 -12.89
C THR A 98 -11.73 -2.63 -13.38
N PRO A 99 -11.19 -1.41 -13.23
CA PRO A 99 -11.62 -0.33 -14.11
C PRO A 99 -11.46 -0.93 -15.50
N ALA A 100 -12.51 -0.86 -16.32
CA ALA A 100 -12.45 -1.29 -17.70
C ALA A 100 -11.10 -0.88 -18.27
N LYS A 101 -10.39 -1.79 -18.95
CA LYS A 101 -9.08 -1.55 -19.57
C LYS A 101 -9.08 -0.22 -20.33
N GLU A 102 -8.85 0.89 -19.65
CA GLU A 102 -8.64 2.16 -20.28
C GLU A 102 -7.22 2.07 -20.84
N PRO A 103 -7.04 2.25 -22.15
CA PRO A 103 -5.72 2.20 -22.75
C PRO A 103 -4.85 3.28 -22.09
N GLY A 104 -3.93 2.86 -21.22
CA GLY A 104 -3.05 3.73 -20.44
C GLY A 104 -2.92 3.40 -18.94
N HIS A 105 -3.79 2.54 -18.38
CA HIS A 105 -3.69 2.20 -16.95
C HIS A 105 -2.58 1.16 -16.68
N ASP A 106 -1.45 1.61 -16.12
CA ASP A 106 -0.33 0.73 -15.78
C ASP A 106 -0.67 -0.06 -14.50
N VAL A 107 -0.72 -1.39 -14.60
CA VAL A 107 -0.97 -2.32 -13.47
C VAL A 107 0.02 -2.09 -12.32
N ALA A 108 1.20 -1.53 -12.64
CA ALA A 108 2.17 -1.12 -11.65
C ALA A 108 1.68 0.01 -10.72
N VAL A 109 0.77 0.89 -11.18
CA VAL A 109 0.23 2.00 -10.38
C VAL A 109 -0.92 1.53 -9.50
N PHE A 110 -1.93 0.87 -10.10
CA PHE A 110 -3.08 0.32 -9.39
C PHE A 110 -3.35 -1.12 -9.81
N PRO A 111 -3.62 -2.05 -8.88
CA PRO A 111 -3.62 -1.90 -7.42
C PRO A 111 -2.23 -2.09 -6.75
N LEU A 112 -1.15 -2.26 -7.53
CA LEU A 112 0.17 -2.64 -7.01
C LEU A 112 0.86 -1.54 -6.19
N ALA A 113 1.14 -0.37 -6.78
CA ALA A 113 1.75 0.72 -6.01
C ALA A 113 0.78 1.28 -4.97
N ILE A 114 -0.47 1.55 -5.38
CA ILE A 114 -1.57 1.95 -4.49
C ILE A 114 -2.75 0.98 -4.71
N PRO A 115 -3.38 0.43 -3.67
CA PRO A 115 -3.07 0.59 -2.24
C PRO A 115 -2.10 -0.47 -1.71
N SER A 116 -1.63 -1.43 -2.52
CA SER A 116 -0.96 -2.63 -2.00
C SER A 116 0.40 -2.36 -1.34
N ILE A 117 1.29 -1.59 -1.97
CA ILE A 117 2.61 -1.29 -1.39
C ILE A 117 2.58 0.00 -0.57
N ALA A 118 2.07 1.10 -1.15
CA ALA A 118 1.84 2.35 -0.44
C ALA A 118 0.50 2.26 0.30
N THR A 119 0.47 1.40 1.33
CA THR A 119 -0.71 1.23 2.17
C THR A 119 -0.96 2.50 2.99
N PRO A 120 -2.20 2.78 3.39
CA PRO A 120 -2.52 3.84 4.33
C PRO A 120 -1.71 3.72 5.63
N GLY A 121 -1.43 2.49 6.08
CA GLY A 121 -0.52 2.21 7.18
C GLY A 121 0.90 2.68 6.93
N ALA A 122 1.46 2.36 5.77
CA ALA A 122 2.83 2.74 5.41
C ALA A 122 3.01 4.26 5.24
N ILE A 123 1.95 4.98 4.85
CA ILE A 123 1.94 6.44 4.77
C ILE A 123 1.94 7.10 6.17
N LEU A 124 1.50 6.36 7.20
CA LEU A 124 1.26 6.86 8.55
C LEU A 124 2.25 6.37 9.62
N ALA A 125 2.96 5.28 9.32
CA ALA A 125 3.98 4.68 10.16
C ALA A 125 5.21 5.58 10.26
#